data_AF-A0A1S2WS98-F1
#
_entry.id   AF-A0A1S2WS98-F1
#
_cell.length_a   1.000
_cell.length_b   1.000
_cell.length_c   1.000
_cell.angle_alpha   90.00
_cell.angle_beta   90.00
_cell.angle_gamma   90.00
#
_symmetry.space_group_name_H-M   'P 1'
#
loop_
_entity.id
_entity.type
_entity.pdbx_description
1 polymer ?
#
loop_
_entity_poly.entity_id
_entity_poly.type
_entity_poly.pdbx_seq_one_letter_code
_entity_poly.pdbx_strand_id
1 'polypeptide(L)'
;MIKIAIIGAGIAGLTAAKILKDYAQVTVFEKSRGVSGRMSTRYADPYYFDHGAQYFTAKSTDFKEFLKTMIDNGIVKNWQANFVEIKGYKIINQKQWNNEYEHYVGTPRMNVVAQY
;
A
#
# COMPACT_ATOMS: atom_id res chain seq x y z
N MET A 1 -16.91 28.28 -0.37
CA MET A 1 -16.41 26.92 -0.65
C MET A 1 -16.05 26.28 0.69
N ILE A 2 -16.48 25.05 0.95
CA ILE A 2 -16.19 24.34 2.21
C ILE A 2 -14.69 24.05 2.26
N LYS A 3 -14.06 24.27 3.42
CA LYS A 3 -12.65 23.95 3.67
C LYS A 3 -12.57 22.73 4.59
N ILE A 4 -11.79 21.73 4.21
CA ILE A 4 -11.63 20.49 4.97
C ILE A 4 -10.15 20.27 5.27
N ALA A 5 -9.83 20.08 6.55
CA ALA A 5 -8.51 19.64 6.99
C ALA A 5 -8.54 18.13 7.25
N ILE A 6 -7.60 17.40 6.65
CA ILE A 6 -7.38 15.97 6.89
C ILE A 6 -6.05 15.82 7.62
N ILE A 7 -6.06 15.16 8.78
CA ILE A 7 -4.85 14.91 9.58
C ILE A 7 -4.39 13.47 9.34
N GLY A 8 -3.25 13.33 8.66
CA GLY A 8 -2.61 12.08 8.31
C GLY A 8 -2.63 11.81 6.80
N ALA A 9 -1.45 11.68 6.20
CA ALA A 9 -1.28 11.33 4.78
C ALA A 9 -1.05 9.83 4.56
N GLY A 10 -1.73 8.99 5.34
CA GLY A 10 -1.84 7.56 5.06
C GLY A 10 -2.91 7.27 4.00
N ILE A 11 -3.01 6.02 3.55
CA ILE A 11 -3.95 5.62 2.48
C ILE A 11 -5.39 6.05 2.76
N ALA A 12 -5.86 5.98 4.01
CA ALA A 12 -7.20 6.43 4.37
C ALA A 12 -7.40 7.95 4.16
N GLY A 13 -6.47 8.77 4.65
CA GLY A 13 -6.55 10.23 4.53
C GLY A 13 -6.40 10.71 3.09
N LEU A 14 -5.53 10.07 2.32
CA LEU A 14 -5.34 10.37 0.90
C LEU A 14 -6.53 9.92 0.04
N THR A 15 -7.11 8.76 0.32
CA THR A 15 -8.35 8.33 -0.35
C THR A 15 -9.49 9.29 -0.05
N ALA A 16 -9.66 9.71 1.21
CA ALA A 16 -10.65 10.74 1.57
C ALA A 16 -10.38 12.06 0.85
N ALA A 17 -9.13 12.52 0.79
CA ALA A 17 -8.76 13.73 0.06
C ALA A 17 -9.10 13.64 -1.43
N LYS A 18 -8.80 12.50 -2.06
CA LYS A 18 -9.08 12.24 -3.48
C LYS A 18 -10.57 12.26 -3.80
N ILE A 19 -11.41 11.72 -2.92
CA ILE A 19 -12.87 11.73 -3.07
C ILE A 19 -13.45 13.13 -2.85
N LEU A 20 -12.94 13.87 -1.86
CA LEU A 20 -13.50 15.16 -1.46
C LEU A 20 -13.02 16.35 -2.29
N LYS A 21 -11.94 16.21 -3.08
CA LYS A 21 -11.30 17.32 -3.81
C LYS A 21 -12.25 18.07 -4.76
N ASP A 22 -13.24 17.39 -5.32
CA ASP A 22 -14.19 17.98 -6.29
C ASP A 22 -15.37 18.69 -5.59
N TYR A 23 -15.48 18.54 -4.26
CA TYR A 23 -16.58 19.09 -3.44
C TYR A 23 -16.12 20.16 -2.44
N ALA A 24 -14.82 20.20 -2.11
CA ALA A 24 -14.27 21.09 -1.09
C ALA A 24 -12.81 21.46 -1.35
N GLN A 25 -12.37 22.58 -0.76
CA GLN A 25 -10.96 22.91 -0.67
C GLN A 25 -10.32 22.04 0.44
N VAL A 26 -9.66 20.95 0.03
CA VAL A 26 -9.03 20.00 0.95
C VAL A 26 -7.58 20.37 1.22
N THR A 27 -7.14 20.28 2.48
CA THR A 27 -5.73 20.38 2.88
C THR A 27 -5.37 19.18 3.75
N VAL A 28 -4.31 18.46 3.37
CA VAL A 28 -3.81 17.30 4.11
C VAL A 28 -2.60 17.71 4.92
N PHE A 29 -2.58 17.39 6.21
CA PHE A 29 -1.49 17.62 7.12
C PHE A 29 -0.86 16.30 7.54
N GLU A 30 0.46 16.19 7.47
CA GLU A 30 1.21 15.00 7.89
C GLU A 30 2.38 15.45 8.77
N LYS A 31 2.56 14.77 9.91
CA LYS A 31 3.67 15.07 10.84
C LYS A 31 5.02 14.64 10.25
N SER A 32 4.99 13.61 9.41
CA SER A 32 6.15 12.98 8.81
C SER A 32 6.66 13.78 7.60
N ARG A 33 7.90 13.50 7.17
CA ARG A 33 8.52 14.14 6.00
C ARG A 33 7.94 13.69 4.65
N GLY A 34 7.10 12.67 4.65
CA GLY A 34 6.49 12.10 3.45
C GLY A 34 5.18 11.40 3.77
N VAL A 35 4.44 11.06 2.72
CA VAL A 35 3.15 10.38 2.77
C VAL A 35 3.32 8.87 3.05
N SER A 36 2.21 8.12 3.05
CA SER A 36 2.04 6.65 3.17
C SER A 36 1.75 6.12 4.58
N GLY A 37 2.21 6.78 5.64
CA GLY A 37 2.00 6.33 7.02
C GLY A 37 2.51 4.90 7.23
N ARG A 38 1.61 3.94 7.52
CA ARG A 38 1.97 2.52 7.73
C ARG A 38 2.33 1.76 6.45
N MET A 39 2.21 2.38 5.28
CA MET A 39 2.72 1.83 4.02
C MET A 39 4.12 2.36 3.69
N SER A 40 4.84 2.87 4.69
CA SER A 40 6.13 3.51 4.51
C SER A 40 7.27 2.54 4.20
N THR A 41 8.19 3.05 3.40
CA THR A 41 9.47 2.44 3.08
C THR A 41 10.56 3.19 3.81
N ARG A 42 11.48 2.45 4.43
CA ARG A 42 12.68 3.01 5.07
C ARG A 42 13.87 2.88 4.12
N TYR A 43 14.66 3.94 4.05
CA TYR A 43 15.87 4.02 3.24
C TYR A 43 17.08 3.92 4.17
N ALA A 44 18.04 3.07 3.80
CA ALA A 44 19.28 2.83 4.50
C ALA A 44 20.32 2.40 3.46
N ASP A 45 20.95 3.36 2.80
CA ASP A 45 21.83 3.12 1.66
C ASP A 45 22.84 1.98 1.90
N PRO A 46 23.01 1.06 0.93
CA PRO A 46 22.43 1.04 -0.42
C PRO A 46 21.02 0.40 -0.50
N TYR A 47 20.38 0.16 0.64
CA TYR A 47 19.13 -0.60 0.74
C TYR A 47 17.91 0.28 0.99
N TYR A 48 16.75 -0.32 0.72
CA TYR A 48 15.48 0.12 1.26
C TYR A 48 14.66 -1.09 1.67
N PHE A 49 13.71 -0.89 2.57
CA PHE A 49 12.82 -1.96 3.00
C PHE A 49 11.47 -1.41 3.45
N ASP A 50 10.41 -2.14 3.10
CA ASP A 50 9.05 -1.85 3.51
C ASP A 50 8.84 -2.39 4.92
N HIS A 51 9.06 -1.53 5.93
CA HIS A 51 8.95 -1.93 7.34
C HIS A 51 7.51 -1.94 7.87
N GLY A 52 6.59 -1.36 7.09
CA GLY A 52 5.19 -1.20 7.45
C GLY A 52 4.37 -2.39 6.96
N ALA A 53 3.35 -2.10 6.16
CA ALA A 53 2.63 -3.13 5.42
C ALA A 53 3.59 -3.84 4.46
N GLN A 54 3.78 -5.15 4.64
CA GLN A 54 4.65 -5.95 3.76
C GLN A 54 3.94 -6.34 2.47
N TYR A 55 2.64 -6.60 2.56
CA TYR A 55 1.72 -6.85 1.44
C TYR A 55 0.29 -6.58 1.91
N PHE A 56 -0.67 -6.59 0.99
CA PHE A 56 -2.10 -6.55 1.31
C PHE A 56 -2.90 -7.48 0.40
N THR A 57 -4.15 -7.76 0.76
CA THR A 57 -5.08 -8.53 -0.08
C THR A 57 -6.29 -7.66 -0.42
N ALA A 58 -6.94 -7.93 -1.55
CA ALA A 58 -8.14 -7.20 -1.97
C ALA A 58 -9.37 -8.11 -1.96
N LYS A 59 -10.24 -7.92 -0.96
CA LYS A 59 -11.43 -8.78 -0.77
C LYS A 59 -12.69 -8.16 -1.36
N SER A 60 -12.94 -6.87 -1.10
CA SER A 60 -14.12 -6.16 -1.60
C SER A 60 -13.97 -5.75 -3.06
N THR A 61 -15.10 -5.68 -3.77
CA THR A 61 -15.16 -5.20 -5.15
C THR A 61 -14.64 -3.77 -5.26
N ASP A 62 -15.08 -2.87 -4.38
CA ASP A 62 -14.67 -1.45 -4.39
C ASP A 62 -13.15 -1.29 -4.26
N PHE A 63 -12.50 -2.10 -3.42
CA PHE A 63 -11.05 -2.02 -3.27
C PHE A 63 -10.31 -2.63 -4.45
N LYS A 64 -10.85 -3.70 -5.06
CA LYS A 64 -10.30 -4.23 -6.33
C LYS A 64 -10.39 -3.21 -7.45
N GLU A 65 -11.51 -2.51 -7.57
CA GLU A 65 -11.70 -1.44 -8.57
C GLU A 65 -10.75 -0.26 -8.31
N PHE A 66 -10.63 0.17 -7.05
CA PHE A 66 -9.66 1.18 -6.63
C PHE A 66 -8.22 0.83 -7.06
N LEU A 67 -7.84 -0.45 -6.93
CA LEU A 67 -6.50 -0.92 -7.29
C LEU A 67 -6.29 -1.07 -8.80
N LYS A 68 -7.35 -1.24 -9.60
CA LYS A 68 -7.24 -1.56 -11.04
C LYS A 68 -6.29 -0.62 -11.78
N THR A 69 -6.47 0.69 -11.61
CA THR A 69 -5.60 1.68 -12.27
C THR A 69 -4.16 1.62 -11.77
N MET A 70 -3.93 1.31 -10.50
CA MET A 70 -2.58 1.17 -9.95
C MET A 70 -1.90 -0.11 -10.47
N ILE A 71 -2.66 -1.18 -10.68
CA ILE A 71 -2.17 -2.43 -11.27
C ILE A 71 -1.83 -2.21 -12.75
N ASP A 72 -2.75 -1.60 -13.51
CA ASP A 72 -2.57 -1.30 -14.94
C ASP A 72 -1.33 -0.42 -15.18
N ASN A 73 -1.01 0.49 -14.25
CA ASN A 73 0.17 1.36 -14.30
C ASN A 73 1.43 0.77 -13.61
N GLY A 74 1.37 -0.46 -13.09
CA GLY A 74 2.50 -1.11 -12.43
C GLY A 74 2.94 -0.48 -11.11
N ILE A 75 2.09 0.33 -10.47
CA ILE A 75 2.28 0.86 -9.10
C ILE A 75 2.03 -0.23 -8.07
N VAL A 76 1.09 -1.14 -8.35
CA VAL A 76 0.78 -2.31 -7.54
C VAL A 76 0.99 -3.57 -8.39
N LYS A 77 1.58 -4.62 -7.83
CA LYS A 77 1.73 -5.93 -8.49
C LYS A 77 1.29 -7.06 -7.58
N ASN A 78 0.81 -8.16 -8.18
CA ASN A 78 0.65 -9.41 -7.47
C ASN A 78 2.03 -10.02 -7.17
N TRP A 79 2.29 -10.33 -5.91
CA TRP A 79 3.57 -10.82 -5.41
C TRP A 79 3.63 -12.35 -5.52
N GLN A 80 4.42 -12.81 -6.49
CA GLN A 80 4.66 -14.24 -6.74
C GLN A 80 5.76 -14.78 -5.80
N ALA A 81 5.46 -14.89 -4.51
CA ALA A 81 6.41 -15.26 -3.47
C ALA A 81 6.48 -16.78 -3.21
N ASN A 82 7.66 -17.27 -2.84
CA ASN A 82 7.81 -18.56 -2.16
C ASN A 82 7.53 -18.35 -0.66
N PHE A 83 6.36 -18.78 -0.18
CA PHE A 83 5.99 -18.65 1.23
C PHE A 83 6.31 -19.94 1.99
N VAL A 84 6.96 -19.80 3.13
CA VAL A 84 7.32 -20.92 4.02
C VAL A 84 6.89 -20.61 5.45
N GLU A 85 6.43 -21.63 6.15
CA GLU A 85 6.18 -21.58 7.59
C GLU A 85 7.24 -22.42 8.29
N ILE A 86 7.91 -21.83 9.28
CA ILE A 86 9.04 -22.45 9.99
C ILE A 86 8.66 -22.59 11.47
N LYS A 87 8.87 -23.78 12.03
CA LYS A 87 8.72 -24.07 13.45
C LYS A 87 10.01 -24.68 13.99
N GLY A 88 10.70 -23.94 14.86
CA GLY A 88 12.06 -24.28 15.27
C GLY A 88 13.00 -24.23 14.06
N TYR A 89 13.65 -25.36 13.75
CA TYR A 89 14.58 -25.49 12.61
C TYR A 89 13.97 -26.23 11.42
N LYS A 90 12.65 -26.44 11.40
CA LYS A 90 11.97 -27.21 10.34
C LYS A 90 10.98 -26.34 9.59
N ILE A 91 10.99 -26.46 8.27
CA ILE A 91 9.90 -25.98 7.41
C ILE A 91 8.72 -26.94 7.62
N ILE A 92 7.59 -26.41 8.05
CA ILE A 92 6.35 -27.18 8.29
C ILE A 92 5.30 -26.99 7.19
N ASN A 93 5.44 -25.92 6.39
CA ASN A 93 4.59 -25.66 5.23
C ASN A 93 5.37 -24.87 4.18
N GLN A 94 5.07 -25.11 2.91
CA GLN A 94 5.59 -24.35 1.79
C GLN A 94 4.50 -24.23 0.72
N LYS A 95 4.28 -23.00 0.23
CA LYS A 95 3.38 -22.75 -0.88
C LYS A 95 3.89 -21.61 -1.76
N GLN A 96 3.59 -21.70 -3.05
CA GLN A 96 3.78 -20.59 -3.97
C GLN A 96 2.58 -19.65 -3.85
N TRP A 97 2.81 -18.38 -3.54
CA TRP A 97 1.78 -17.36 -3.76
C TRP A 97 1.64 -17.14 -5.26
N ASN A 98 0.41 -17.32 -5.75
CA ASN A 98 0.04 -17.33 -7.15
C ASN A 98 -1.22 -16.45 -7.35
N ASN A 99 -1.88 -16.57 -8.50
CA ASN A 99 -3.10 -15.81 -8.80
C ASN A 99 -4.37 -16.38 -8.14
N GLU A 100 -4.31 -17.53 -7.46
CA GLU A 100 -5.46 -18.11 -6.75
C GLU A 100 -5.75 -17.36 -5.44
N TYR A 101 -4.70 -16.81 -4.82
CA TYR A 101 -4.81 -15.94 -3.65
C TYR A 101 -3.85 -14.76 -3.81
N GLU A 102 -4.34 -13.68 -4.40
CA GLU A 102 -3.52 -12.53 -4.77
C GLU A 102 -3.04 -11.76 -3.55
N HIS A 103 -1.73 -11.57 -3.48
CA HIS A 103 -1.06 -10.77 -2.46
C HIS A 103 -0.41 -9.59 -3.16
N TYR A 104 -0.82 -8.38 -2.83
CA TYR A 104 -0.40 -7.19 -3.54
C TYR A 104 0.72 -6.45 -2.79
N VAL A 105 1.66 -5.93 -3.57
CA VAL A 105 2.74 -5.06 -3.10
C VAL A 105 2.84 -3.80 -3.96
N GLY A 106 3.28 -2.70 -3.37
CA GLY A 106 3.68 -1.51 -4.14
C GLY A 106 5.01 -1.75 -4.84
N THR A 107 5.16 -1.28 -6.08
CA THR A 107 6.40 -1.43 -6.85
C THR A 107 6.90 -0.09 -7.41
N PRO A 108 8.20 0.26 -7.22
CA PRO A 108 9.28 -0.56 -6.66
C PRO A 108 9.30 -0.70 -5.13
N ARG A 109 8.41 0.02 -4.41
CA ARG A 109 8.38 0.16 -2.95
C ARG A 109 6.94 0.32 -2.47
N MET A 110 6.60 -0.11 -1.25
CA MET A 110 5.23 -0.01 -0.75
C MET A 110 4.71 1.44 -0.69
N ASN A 111 5.56 2.43 -0.41
CA ASN A 111 5.15 3.82 -0.24
C ASN A 111 4.64 4.49 -1.53
N VAL A 112 4.95 3.95 -2.71
CA VAL A 112 4.51 4.52 -4.01
C VAL A 112 3.00 4.42 -4.21
N VAL A 113 2.33 3.47 -3.54
CA VAL A 113 0.87 3.33 -3.59
C VAL A 113 0.18 4.59 -3.04
N ALA A 114 0.78 5.23 -2.03
CA ALA A 114 0.26 6.45 -1.44
C ALA A 114 0.71 7.73 -2.18
N GLN A 115 1.60 7.61 -3.17
CA GLN A 115 2.11 8.73 -3.96
C GLN A 115 1.37 8.88 -5.31
N TYR A 116 0.53 7.91 -5.66
CA TYR A 116 -0.29 7.86 -6.87
C TYR A 116 -1.67 8.51 -6.65
#